data_AF-A0A8J7JZ83-F1
#
_entry.id   AF-A0A8J7JZ83-F1
#
_cell.length_a   1.000
_cell.length_b   1.000
_cell.length_c   1.000
_cell.angle_alpha   90.00
_cell.angle_beta   90.00
_cell.angle_gamma   90.00
#
_symmetry.space_group_name_H-M   'P 1'
#
loop_
_entity.id
_entity.type
_entity.pdbx_description
1 polymer ?
#
loop_
_entity_poly.entity_id
_entity_poly.type
_entity_poly.pdbx_seq_one_letter_code
_entity_poly.pdbx_strand_id
1 'polypeptide(L)'
;MDKVDEQLAFRLKKTFKLYIRSALENALSETPSESNVLQTIINMQAAIELIGKFFVLQREGWKGIIKGQFHDKTEAELLLLIESGEIQTTPYWKNKEFFSNEIYLNVDDIELLDKFQNHRNQVMHLGMSSSPNEILNESIWFMVRVINQLDWQDTLLMHDQYLANSLKSLLGDGLYQKLLNNSCYISESVDRAYEMYPDDMKHCLQCANESWALTNNLDRVCFVCGYRGNQDVFGFADCPLCEVKGEVVFDALNIGFNEYIRGKCCSCREFVNVSKCKICDQVSPHPQTCDSCI
;
A
#
# COMPACT_ATOMS: atom_id res chain seq x y z
N MET A 1 -14.29 -21.98 -1.21
CA MET A 1 -14.26 -21.70 -2.66
C MET A 1 -14.32 -23.02 -3.38
N ASP A 2 -14.99 -23.08 -4.54
CA ASP A 2 -14.92 -24.28 -5.39
C ASP A 2 -13.54 -24.34 -6.10
N LYS A 3 -13.22 -25.47 -6.75
CA LYS A 3 -11.89 -25.64 -7.38
C LYS A 3 -11.67 -24.67 -8.55
N VAL A 4 -12.74 -24.27 -9.23
CA VAL A 4 -12.68 -23.31 -10.33
C VAL A 4 -12.26 -21.95 -9.78
N ASP A 5 -12.90 -21.51 -8.69
CA ASP A 5 -12.55 -20.28 -7.99
C ASP A 5 -11.11 -20.30 -7.48
N GLU A 6 -10.66 -21.42 -6.88
CA GLU A 6 -9.28 -21.55 -6.37
C GLU A 6 -8.25 -21.41 -7.49
N GLN A 7 -8.49 -22.06 -8.62
CA GLN A 7 -7.62 -22.01 -9.78
C GLN A 7 -7.60 -20.62 -10.43
N LEU A 8 -8.76 -19.96 -10.54
CA LEU A 8 -8.86 -18.59 -11.05
C LEU A 8 -8.17 -17.61 -10.11
N ALA A 9 -8.41 -17.71 -8.80
CA ALA A 9 -7.79 -16.89 -7.77
C ALA A 9 -6.26 -17.01 -7.83
N PHE A 10 -5.72 -18.23 -7.93
CA PHE A 10 -4.29 -18.46 -8.05
C PHE A 10 -3.71 -17.79 -9.30
N ARG A 11 -4.35 -17.97 -10.47
CA ARG A 11 -3.89 -17.41 -11.75
C ARG A 11 -3.97 -15.88 -11.77
N LEU A 12 -5.09 -15.30 -11.34
CA LEU A 12 -5.28 -13.85 -11.27
C LEU A 12 -4.21 -13.21 -10.38
N LYS A 13 -3.98 -13.74 -9.19
CA LYS A 13 -2.98 -13.23 -8.25
C LYS A 13 -1.57 -13.37 -8.81
N LYS A 14 -1.19 -14.55 -9.27
CA LYS A 14 0.16 -14.78 -9.85
C LYS A 14 0.45 -13.81 -10.98
N THR A 15 -0.49 -13.65 -11.91
CA THR A 15 -0.32 -12.80 -13.08
C THR A 15 -0.37 -11.31 -12.73
N PHE A 16 -1.24 -10.91 -11.81
CA PHE A 16 -1.26 -9.55 -11.25
C PHE A 16 0.13 -9.15 -10.72
N LYS A 17 0.74 -10.01 -9.89
CA LYS A 17 2.08 -9.75 -9.31
C LYS A 17 3.14 -9.53 -10.39
N LEU A 18 3.09 -10.30 -11.47
CA LEU A 18 4.03 -10.15 -12.60
C LEU A 18 3.86 -8.79 -13.28
N TYR A 19 2.61 -8.41 -13.58
CA TYR A 19 2.32 -7.16 -14.27
C TYR A 19 2.66 -5.93 -13.42
N ILE A 20 2.23 -5.87 -12.16
CA ILE A 20 2.52 -4.71 -11.31
C ILE A 20 4.02 -4.52 -11.07
N ARG A 21 4.75 -5.62 -10.90
CA ARG A 21 6.21 -5.60 -10.77
C ARG A 21 6.86 -5.09 -12.06
N SER A 22 6.48 -5.62 -13.21
CA SER A 22 7.03 -5.19 -14.51
C SER A 22 6.70 -3.73 -14.80
N ALA A 23 5.50 -3.25 -14.45
CA ALA A 23 5.14 -1.85 -14.57
C ALA A 23 6.08 -0.96 -13.75
N LEU A 24 6.33 -1.32 -12.49
CA LEU A 24 7.19 -0.54 -11.59
C LEU A 24 8.68 -0.62 -11.96
N GLU A 25 9.16 -1.75 -12.46
CA GLU A 25 10.53 -1.86 -12.99
C GLU A 25 10.77 -0.87 -14.13
N ASN A 26 9.76 -0.65 -14.98
CA ASN A 26 9.83 0.32 -16.07
C ASN A 26 9.61 1.76 -15.60
N ALA A 27 8.66 1.99 -14.69
CA ALA A 27 8.38 3.32 -14.14
C ALA A 27 9.56 3.90 -13.35
N LEU A 28 10.35 3.04 -12.72
CA LEU A 28 11.53 3.39 -11.93
C LEU A 28 12.84 3.25 -12.73
N SER A 29 12.77 3.29 -14.06
CA SER A 29 13.96 3.25 -14.92
C SER A 29 14.82 4.51 -14.71
N GLU A 30 16.13 4.33 -14.55
CA GLU A 30 17.10 5.43 -14.44
C GLU A 30 17.23 6.21 -15.76
N THR A 31 16.95 5.55 -16.87
CA THR A 31 16.93 6.15 -18.22
C THR A 31 15.54 5.96 -18.84
N PRO A 32 14.58 6.85 -18.53
CA PRO A 32 13.23 6.78 -19.06
C PRO A 32 13.19 6.84 -20.59
N SER A 33 12.39 5.96 -21.18
CA SER A 33 12.18 5.87 -22.63
C SER A 33 10.70 5.66 -22.94
N GLU A 34 10.31 5.91 -24.20
CA GLU A 34 8.95 5.59 -24.66
C GLU A 34 8.61 4.11 -24.50
N SER A 35 9.60 3.22 -24.63
CA SER A 35 9.42 1.80 -24.38
C SER A 35 9.05 1.54 -22.91
N ASN A 36 9.72 2.21 -21.97
CA ASN A 36 9.37 2.10 -20.55
C ASN A 36 7.95 2.61 -20.29
N VAL A 37 7.53 3.70 -20.93
CA VAL A 37 6.17 4.24 -20.80
C VAL A 37 5.13 3.25 -21.31
N LEU A 38 5.33 2.72 -22.53
CA LEU A 38 4.46 1.71 -23.12
C LEU A 38 4.30 0.49 -22.20
N GLN A 39 5.42 -0.04 -21.71
CA GLN A 39 5.41 -1.18 -20.79
C GLN A 39 4.72 -0.85 -19.47
N THR A 40 4.98 0.34 -18.91
CA THR A 40 4.36 0.78 -17.65
C THR A 40 2.85 0.86 -17.78
N ILE A 41 2.33 1.54 -18.81
CA ILE A 41 0.88 1.72 -19.01
C ILE A 41 0.20 0.37 -19.23
N ILE A 42 0.70 -0.45 -20.15
CA ILE A 42 0.09 -1.75 -20.49
C ILE A 42 0.06 -2.65 -19.26
N ASN A 43 1.19 -2.75 -18.54
CA ASN A 43 1.29 -3.63 -17.40
C ASN A 43 0.46 -3.12 -16.21
N MET A 44 0.41 -1.81 -15.96
CA MET A 44 -0.43 -1.25 -14.90
C MET A 44 -1.91 -1.51 -15.16
N GLN A 45 -2.37 -1.32 -16.41
CA GLN A 45 -3.76 -1.61 -16.79
C GLN A 45 -4.12 -3.09 -16.67
N ALA A 46 -3.24 -3.98 -17.13
CA ALA A 46 -3.43 -5.41 -16.95
C ALA A 46 -3.49 -5.78 -15.46
N ALA A 47 -2.66 -5.14 -14.61
CA ALA A 47 -2.69 -5.36 -13.17
C ALA A 47 -4.03 -4.94 -12.56
N ILE A 48 -4.54 -3.74 -12.87
CA ILE A 48 -5.85 -3.26 -12.40
C ILE A 48 -6.98 -4.21 -12.87
N GLU A 49 -6.93 -4.66 -14.12
CA GLU A 49 -7.94 -5.55 -14.65
C GLU A 49 -7.99 -6.89 -13.88
N LEU A 50 -6.82 -7.46 -13.61
CA LEU A 50 -6.69 -8.75 -12.93
C LEU A 50 -7.10 -8.66 -11.46
N ILE A 51 -6.72 -7.58 -10.77
CA ILE A 51 -7.10 -7.41 -9.37
C ILE A 51 -8.61 -7.12 -9.24
N GLY A 52 -9.19 -6.34 -10.17
CA GLY A 52 -10.63 -6.12 -10.22
C GLY A 52 -11.39 -7.43 -10.43
N LYS A 53 -10.95 -8.29 -11.36
CA LYS A 53 -11.52 -9.64 -11.54
C LYS A 53 -11.36 -10.50 -10.29
N PHE A 54 -10.25 -10.37 -9.58
CA PHE A 54 -10.04 -11.12 -8.35
C PHE A 54 -11.06 -10.73 -7.27
N PHE A 55 -11.34 -9.44 -7.10
CA PHE A 55 -12.38 -9.01 -6.16
C PHE A 55 -13.79 -9.47 -6.58
N VAL A 56 -14.14 -9.35 -7.86
CA VAL A 56 -15.42 -9.87 -8.38
C VAL A 56 -15.53 -11.37 -8.13
N LEU A 57 -14.44 -12.12 -8.32
CA LEU A 57 -14.37 -13.55 -8.01
C LEU A 57 -14.64 -13.85 -6.53
N GLN A 58 -14.08 -13.08 -5.60
CA GLN A 58 -14.32 -13.27 -4.16
C GLN A 58 -15.80 -13.07 -3.79
N ARG A 59 -16.49 -12.13 -4.46
CA ARG A 59 -17.89 -11.77 -4.16
C ARG A 59 -18.91 -12.64 -4.88
N GLU A 60 -18.70 -12.88 -6.17
CA GLU A 60 -19.69 -13.46 -7.09
C GLU A 60 -19.30 -14.87 -7.59
N GLY A 61 -18.10 -15.35 -7.22
CA GLY A 61 -17.53 -16.58 -7.75
C GLY A 61 -17.18 -16.49 -9.25
N TRP A 62 -16.76 -17.61 -9.82
CA TRP A 62 -16.26 -17.68 -11.19
C TRP A 62 -17.28 -17.19 -12.24
N LYS A 63 -18.58 -17.31 -11.95
CA LYS A 63 -19.65 -16.84 -12.86
C LYS A 63 -19.65 -15.33 -13.05
N GLY A 64 -19.19 -14.55 -12.06
CA GLY A 64 -19.06 -13.10 -12.18
C GLY A 64 -17.98 -12.66 -13.17
N ILE A 65 -16.95 -13.49 -13.39
CA ILE A 65 -15.80 -13.15 -14.24
C ILE A 65 -15.75 -13.92 -15.56
N ILE A 66 -16.40 -15.07 -15.67
CA ILE A 66 -16.46 -15.88 -16.90
C ILE A 66 -17.71 -15.51 -17.71
N LYS A 67 -17.57 -15.41 -19.04
CA LYS A 67 -18.72 -15.12 -19.92
C LYS A 67 -19.82 -16.18 -19.80
N GLY A 68 -21.08 -15.74 -19.89
CA GLY A 68 -22.27 -16.59 -19.72
C GLY A 68 -22.30 -17.87 -20.57
N GLN A 69 -21.70 -17.86 -21.75
CA GLN A 69 -21.63 -19.03 -22.64
C GLN A 69 -20.90 -20.26 -22.03
N PHE A 70 -20.16 -20.08 -20.94
CA PHE A 70 -19.45 -21.16 -20.24
C PHE A 70 -20.15 -21.58 -18.94
N HIS A 71 -21.27 -20.95 -18.55
CA HIS A 71 -21.90 -21.16 -17.24
C HIS A 71 -22.54 -22.53 -17.06
N ASP A 72 -22.89 -23.20 -18.16
CA ASP A 72 -23.48 -24.54 -18.17
C ASP A 72 -22.44 -25.67 -18.24
N LYS A 73 -21.14 -25.33 -18.28
CA LYS A 73 -20.05 -26.32 -18.32
C LYS A 73 -19.81 -26.93 -16.94
N THR A 74 -19.38 -28.19 -16.94
CA THR A 74 -18.97 -28.89 -15.72
C THR A 74 -17.66 -28.33 -15.17
N GLU A 75 -17.41 -28.54 -13.86
CA GLU A 75 -16.14 -28.14 -13.22
C GLU A 75 -14.91 -28.66 -13.98
N ALA A 76 -14.93 -29.92 -14.41
CA ALA A 76 -13.81 -30.52 -15.15
C ALA A 76 -13.57 -29.85 -16.50
N GLU A 77 -14.63 -29.52 -17.24
CA GLU A 77 -14.52 -28.79 -18.51
C GLU A 77 -14.01 -27.35 -18.30
N LEU A 78 -14.47 -26.68 -17.24
CA LEU A 78 -14.01 -25.33 -16.90
C LEU A 78 -12.52 -25.32 -16.57
N LEU A 79 -12.04 -26.27 -15.77
CA LEU A 79 -10.63 -26.38 -15.42
C LEU A 79 -9.75 -26.60 -16.66
N LEU A 80 -10.17 -27.45 -17.61
CA LEU A 80 -9.48 -27.66 -18.87
C LEU A 80 -9.41 -26.38 -19.72
N LEU A 81 -10.52 -25.64 -19.82
CA LEU A 81 -10.58 -24.37 -20.57
C LEU A 81 -9.73 -23.27 -19.93
N ILE A 82 -9.64 -23.26 -18.60
CA ILE A 82 -8.77 -22.36 -17.85
C ILE A 82 -7.30 -22.70 -18.12
N GLU A 83 -6.96 -23.98 -18.19
CA GLU A 83 -5.61 -24.44 -18.47
C GLU A 83 -5.17 -24.19 -19.92
N SER A 84 -6.07 -24.40 -20.88
CA SER A 84 -5.81 -24.17 -22.31
C SER A 84 -5.82 -22.69 -22.72
N GLY A 85 -6.37 -21.80 -21.88
CA GLY A 85 -6.50 -20.37 -22.18
C GLY A 85 -7.67 -20.04 -23.11
N GLU A 86 -8.59 -20.97 -23.32
CA GLU A 86 -9.77 -20.79 -24.19
C GLU A 86 -10.96 -20.15 -23.45
N ILE A 87 -10.85 -19.99 -22.13
CA ILE A 87 -11.85 -19.31 -21.31
C ILE A 87 -11.88 -17.81 -21.63
N GLN A 88 -13.05 -17.26 -21.95
CA GLN A 88 -13.22 -15.81 -22.10
C GLN A 88 -13.77 -15.19 -20.82
N THR A 89 -13.15 -14.09 -20.39
CA THR A 89 -13.55 -13.34 -19.20
C THR A 89 -14.32 -12.07 -19.54
N THR A 90 -14.96 -11.49 -18.52
CA THR A 90 -15.61 -10.18 -18.61
C THR A 90 -14.57 -9.09 -18.89
N PRO A 91 -14.96 -8.05 -19.66
CA PRO A 91 -14.06 -6.96 -20.05
C PRO A 91 -13.84 -5.94 -18.92
N TYR A 92 -12.71 -5.23 -18.99
CA TYR A 92 -12.23 -4.23 -18.03
C TYR A 92 -13.28 -3.24 -17.50
N TRP A 93 -14.16 -2.69 -18.35
CA TRP A 93 -15.10 -1.63 -17.93
C TRP A 93 -16.11 -2.08 -16.88
N LYS A 94 -16.49 -3.37 -16.85
CA LYS A 94 -17.33 -3.91 -15.78
C LYS A 94 -16.62 -3.89 -14.42
N ASN A 95 -15.29 -3.93 -14.42
CA ASN A 95 -14.50 -3.81 -13.19
C ASN A 95 -14.35 -2.35 -12.73
N LYS A 96 -14.47 -1.36 -13.63
CA LYS A 96 -14.41 0.07 -13.24
C LYS A 96 -15.57 0.44 -12.30
N GLU A 97 -16.79 -0.05 -12.58
CA GLU A 97 -17.93 0.11 -11.66
C GLU A 97 -17.67 -0.55 -10.30
N PHE A 98 -16.98 -1.69 -10.27
CA PHE A 98 -16.55 -2.30 -9.01
C PHE A 98 -15.60 -1.38 -8.24
N PHE A 99 -14.56 -0.85 -8.90
CA PHE A 99 -13.62 0.08 -8.27
C PHE A 99 -14.31 1.32 -7.71
N SER A 100 -15.24 1.90 -8.44
CA SER A 100 -15.96 3.11 -7.99
C SER A 100 -16.95 2.87 -6.86
N ASN A 101 -17.49 1.65 -6.71
CA ASN A 101 -18.51 1.35 -5.70
C ASN A 101 -17.94 0.76 -4.40
N GLU A 102 -16.82 0.05 -4.49
CA GLU A 102 -16.28 -0.74 -3.37
C GLU A 102 -14.97 -0.17 -2.82
N ILE A 103 -14.23 0.59 -3.64
CA ILE A 103 -13.03 1.29 -3.20
C ILE A 103 -13.40 2.77 -3.15
N TYR A 104 -13.18 3.40 -2.00
CA TYR A 104 -13.48 4.82 -1.78
C TYR A 104 -12.47 5.70 -2.52
N LEU A 105 -12.52 5.67 -3.85
CA LEU A 105 -11.78 6.55 -4.74
C LEU A 105 -12.46 7.92 -4.70
N ASN A 106 -11.68 8.96 -4.37
CA ASN A 106 -12.18 10.33 -4.46
C ASN A 106 -12.23 10.78 -5.94
N VAL A 107 -12.67 12.02 -6.19
CA VAL A 107 -12.78 12.56 -7.54
C VAL A 107 -11.42 12.55 -8.25
N ASP A 108 -10.35 12.93 -7.55
CA ASP A 108 -9.00 12.99 -8.10
C ASP A 108 -8.47 11.60 -8.49
N ASP A 109 -8.77 10.57 -7.69
CA ASP A 109 -8.41 9.18 -7.94
C ASP A 109 -9.13 8.64 -9.20
N ILE A 110 -10.40 9.02 -9.41
CA ILE A 110 -11.18 8.66 -10.60
C ILE A 110 -10.63 9.38 -11.84
N GLU A 111 -10.29 10.67 -11.73
CA GLU A 111 -9.65 11.41 -12.81
C GLU A 111 -8.31 10.79 -13.22
N LEU A 112 -7.54 10.28 -12.24
CA LEU A 112 -6.28 9.60 -12.50
C LEU A 112 -6.47 8.27 -13.24
N LEU A 113 -7.53 7.50 -12.92
CA LEU A 113 -7.93 6.31 -13.70
C LEU A 113 -8.24 6.66 -15.15
N ASP A 114 -8.97 7.76 -15.38
CA ASP A 114 -9.35 8.20 -16.72
C ASP A 114 -8.16 8.72 -17.53
N LYS A 115 -7.25 9.47 -16.89
CA LYS A 115 -5.97 9.87 -17.49
C LYS A 115 -5.16 8.65 -17.93
N PHE A 116 -5.08 7.62 -17.10
CA PHE A 116 -4.38 6.38 -17.45
C PHE A 116 -5.00 5.64 -18.64
N GLN A 117 -6.33 5.63 -18.72
CA GLN A 117 -7.03 5.08 -19.88
C GLN A 117 -6.74 5.89 -21.16
N ASN A 118 -6.69 7.22 -21.05
CA ASN A 118 -6.35 8.12 -22.15
C ASN A 118 -4.91 7.94 -22.62
N HIS A 119 -3.95 7.83 -21.70
CA HIS A 119 -2.53 7.56 -22.02
C HIS A 119 -2.37 6.28 -22.82
N ARG A 120 -3.06 5.20 -22.44
CA ARG A 120 -3.06 3.97 -23.23
C ARG A 120 -3.60 4.19 -24.63
N ASN A 121 -4.75 4.85 -24.77
CA ASN A 121 -5.33 5.09 -26.09
C ASN A 121 -4.39 5.91 -26.96
N GLN A 122 -3.78 6.95 -26.38
CA GLN A 122 -2.80 7.78 -27.07
C GLN A 122 -1.57 6.97 -27.51
N VAL A 123 -0.93 6.26 -26.59
CA VAL A 123 0.27 5.46 -26.87
C VAL A 123 -0.01 4.36 -27.91
N MET A 124 -1.18 3.73 -27.86
CA MET A 124 -1.55 2.64 -28.78
C MET A 124 -1.93 3.12 -30.18
N HIS A 125 -2.34 4.38 -30.36
CA HIS A 125 -2.91 4.85 -31.62
C HIS A 125 -2.14 6.00 -32.28
N LEU A 126 -1.53 6.89 -31.49
CA LEU A 126 -0.99 8.16 -31.99
C LEU A 126 0.43 8.46 -31.49
N GLY A 127 1.00 7.63 -30.62
CA GLY A 127 2.27 7.91 -29.96
C GLY A 127 2.12 8.92 -28.82
N MET A 128 3.21 9.19 -28.09
CA MET A 128 3.19 10.01 -26.87
C MET A 128 3.14 11.52 -27.17
N SER A 129 2.26 12.27 -26.48
CA SER A 129 2.29 13.74 -26.51
C SER A 129 3.05 14.39 -25.36
N SER A 130 3.21 13.65 -24.26
CA SER A 130 3.87 14.11 -23.04
C SER A 130 5.26 13.50 -22.90
N SER A 131 6.08 14.11 -22.04
CA SER A 131 7.42 13.58 -21.78
C SER A 131 7.34 12.19 -21.11
N PRO A 132 8.27 11.27 -21.38
CA PRO A 132 8.30 9.97 -20.68
C PRO A 132 8.27 10.10 -19.16
N ASN A 133 9.05 11.02 -18.60
CA ASN A 133 9.13 11.22 -17.15
C ASN A 133 7.79 11.58 -16.51
N GLU A 134 7.01 12.44 -17.17
CA GLU A 134 5.72 12.88 -16.66
C GLU A 134 4.75 11.71 -16.53
N ILE A 135 4.62 10.89 -17.58
CA ILE A 135 3.73 9.72 -17.55
C ILE A 135 4.22 8.66 -16.57
N LEU A 136 5.54 8.42 -16.47
CA LEU A 136 6.07 7.48 -15.49
C LEU A 136 5.85 7.95 -14.05
N ASN A 137 5.96 9.26 -13.78
CA ASN A 137 5.64 9.82 -12.46
C ASN A 137 4.15 9.71 -12.14
N GLU A 138 3.27 10.02 -13.10
CA GLU A 138 1.83 9.78 -12.95
C GLU A 138 1.52 8.29 -12.71
N SER A 139 2.33 7.38 -13.26
CA SER A 139 2.20 5.94 -13.00
C SER A 139 2.54 5.57 -11.55
N ILE A 140 3.50 6.26 -10.95
CA ILE A 140 3.80 6.11 -9.52
C ILE A 140 2.66 6.67 -8.69
N TRP A 141 2.10 7.82 -9.07
CA TRP A 141 0.93 8.38 -8.38
C TRP A 141 -0.26 7.45 -8.44
N PHE A 142 -0.51 6.86 -9.61
CA PHE A 142 -1.55 5.87 -9.82
C PHE A 142 -1.39 4.67 -8.88
N MET A 143 -0.16 4.21 -8.68
CA MET A 143 0.11 3.11 -7.76
C MET A 143 -0.17 3.50 -6.30
N VAL A 144 0.23 4.70 -5.86
CA VAL A 144 -0.04 5.17 -4.48
C VAL A 144 -1.53 5.39 -4.26
N ARG A 145 -2.21 6.07 -5.18
CA ARG A 145 -3.59 6.49 -5.02
C ARG A 145 -4.60 5.39 -5.30
N VAL A 146 -4.33 4.47 -6.21
CA VAL A 146 -5.33 3.46 -6.59
C VAL A 146 -4.93 2.08 -6.11
N ILE A 147 -3.69 1.65 -6.39
CA ILE A 147 -3.25 0.28 -6.09
C ILE A 147 -3.03 0.10 -4.57
N ASN A 148 -2.37 1.03 -3.88
CA ASN A 148 -2.12 0.88 -2.44
C ASN A 148 -3.39 0.98 -1.58
N GLN A 149 -4.49 1.53 -2.10
CA GLN A 149 -5.79 1.56 -1.41
C GLN A 149 -6.52 0.22 -1.43
N LEU A 150 -6.12 -0.71 -2.29
CA LEU A 150 -6.75 -2.02 -2.37
C LEU A 150 -6.45 -2.79 -1.07
N ASP A 151 -7.48 -3.33 -0.42
CA ASP A 151 -7.25 -4.14 0.77
C ASP A 151 -6.60 -5.48 0.38
N TRP A 152 -5.29 -5.55 0.59
CA TRP A 152 -4.49 -6.71 0.25
C TRP A 152 -4.69 -7.87 1.25
N GLN A 153 -5.35 -7.64 2.39
CA GLN A 153 -5.54 -8.66 3.44
C GLN A 153 -6.39 -9.84 2.94
N ASP A 154 -7.41 -9.58 2.12
CA ASP A 154 -8.26 -10.62 1.52
C ASP A 154 -7.68 -11.20 0.22
N THR A 155 -6.81 -10.43 -0.45
CA THR A 155 -6.22 -10.84 -1.73
C THR A 155 -5.07 -11.83 -1.53
N LEU A 156 -4.20 -11.62 -0.55
CA LEU A 156 -3.02 -12.45 -0.33
C LEU A 156 -3.30 -13.46 0.80
N LEU A 157 -3.82 -14.64 0.44
CA LEU A 157 -4.04 -15.74 1.40
C LEU A 157 -2.75 -16.07 2.19
N MET A 158 -2.89 -15.99 3.52
CA MET A 158 -2.09 -16.51 4.64
C MET A 158 -0.91 -15.67 5.19
N HIS A 159 -1.08 -15.32 6.48
CA HIS A 159 -0.08 -15.28 7.56
C HIS A 159 0.89 -14.10 7.71
N ASP A 160 0.50 -12.87 7.38
CA ASP A 160 1.23 -11.69 7.87
C ASP A 160 0.24 -10.62 8.39
N GLN A 161 -0.31 -10.84 9.58
CA GLN A 161 -1.12 -9.86 10.33
C GLN A 161 -0.33 -8.62 10.82
N TYR A 162 0.85 -8.37 10.27
CA TYR A 162 1.68 -7.21 10.60
C TYR A 162 2.19 -6.62 9.29
N LEU A 163 1.38 -5.75 8.70
CA LEU A 163 1.56 -5.17 7.36
C LEU A 163 2.70 -4.13 7.30
N ALA A 164 3.87 -4.45 7.87
CA ALA A 164 5.11 -4.17 7.16
C ALA A 164 5.24 -5.25 6.07
N ASN A 165 5.38 -4.84 4.80
CA ASN A 165 5.92 -5.65 3.68
C ASN A 165 5.01 -6.44 2.72
N SER A 166 3.69 -6.24 2.60
CA SER A 166 2.97 -6.82 1.44
C SER A 166 3.50 -6.25 0.11
N LEU A 167 3.83 -4.96 0.06
CA LEU A 167 4.45 -4.33 -1.11
C LEU A 167 5.89 -4.80 -1.32
N LYS A 168 6.68 -4.92 -0.25
CA LYS A 168 8.05 -5.46 -0.34
C LYS A 168 8.07 -6.94 -0.79
N SER A 169 7.14 -7.76 -0.31
CA SER A 169 6.95 -9.15 -0.75
C SER A 169 6.51 -9.23 -2.21
N LEU A 170 5.64 -8.32 -2.64
CA LEU A 170 5.18 -8.19 -4.02
C LEU A 170 6.31 -7.79 -4.98
N LEU A 171 7.12 -6.81 -4.62
CA LEU A 171 8.14 -6.21 -5.49
C LEU A 171 9.51 -6.89 -5.39
N GLY A 172 9.80 -7.50 -4.24
CA GLY A 172 11.14 -7.93 -3.85
C GLY A 172 12.02 -6.78 -3.37
N ASP A 173 13.11 -7.10 -2.67
CA ASP A 173 13.98 -6.12 -1.99
C ASP A 173 14.49 -5.02 -2.93
N GLY A 174 15.03 -5.39 -4.09
CA GLY A 174 15.69 -4.44 -4.99
C GLY A 174 14.73 -3.37 -5.55
N LEU A 175 13.58 -3.80 -6.05
CA LEU A 175 12.58 -2.89 -6.61
C LEU A 175 11.90 -2.06 -5.52
N TYR A 176 11.65 -2.68 -4.36
CA TYR A 176 11.11 -1.97 -3.21
C TYR A 176 12.05 -0.85 -2.73
N GLN A 177 13.36 -1.09 -2.66
CA GLN A 177 14.33 -0.04 -2.33
C GLN A 177 14.38 1.07 -3.38
N LYS A 178 14.26 0.75 -4.67
CA LYS A 178 14.15 1.79 -5.72
C LYS A 178 12.92 2.66 -5.51
N LEU A 179 11.79 2.04 -5.15
CA LEU A 179 10.55 2.75 -4.89
C LEU A 179 10.66 3.66 -3.66
N LEU A 180 11.22 3.16 -2.56
CA LEU A 180 11.43 3.95 -1.33
C LEU A 180 12.39 5.13 -1.49
N ASN A 181 13.19 5.15 -2.56
CA ASN A 181 14.10 6.25 -2.90
C ASN A 181 13.55 7.15 -4.03
N ASN A 182 12.38 6.84 -4.59
CA ASN A 182 11.77 7.65 -5.63
C ASN A 182 11.01 8.83 -5.01
N SER A 183 11.39 10.05 -5.38
CA SER A 183 10.81 11.27 -4.81
C SER A 183 9.31 11.41 -5.07
N CYS A 184 8.83 11.02 -6.25
CA CYS A 184 7.41 11.09 -6.61
C CYS A 184 6.58 10.11 -5.78
N TYR A 185 7.12 8.93 -5.51
CA TYR A 185 6.47 7.97 -4.61
C TYR A 185 6.39 8.49 -3.18
N ILE A 186 7.51 9.03 -2.66
CA ILE A 186 7.57 9.57 -1.30
C ILE A 186 6.60 10.74 -1.14
N SER A 187 6.64 11.74 -2.04
CA SER A 187 5.79 12.92 -1.95
C SER A 187 4.32 12.53 -2.00
N GLU A 188 3.94 11.70 -2.96
CA GLU A 188 2.55 11.27 -3.12
C GLU A 188 2.04 10.46 -1.92
N SER A 189 2.90 9.62 -1.35
CA SER A 189 2.54 8.82 -0.16
C SER A 189 2.38 9.69 1.09
N VAL A 190 3.17 10.76 1.21
CA VAL A 190 3.05 11.76 2.29
C VAL A 190 1.77 12.57 2.11
N ASP A 191 1.52 13.10 0.92
CA ASP A 191 0.31 13.85 0.59
C ASP A 191 -0.95 13.00 0.87
N ARG A 192 -0.92 11.73 0.45
CA ARG A 192 -2.01 10.80 0.72
C ARG A 192 -2.22 10.54 2.21
N ALA A 193 -1.15 10.47 3.00
CA ALA A 193 -1.25 10.31 4.45
C ALA A 193 -1.98 11.50 5.08
N TYR A 194 -1.63 12.73 4.69
CA TYR A 194 -2.28 13.96 5.16
C TYR A 194 -3.74 14.07 4.71
N GLU A 195 -4.08 13.62 3.50
CA GLU A 195 -5.46 13.59 3.02
C GLU A 195 -6.35 12.64 3.85
N MET A 196 -5.82 11.46 4.21
CA MET A 196 -6.60 10.44 4.91
C MET A 196 -6.64 10.66 6.43
N TYR A 197 -5.53 11.11 7.00
CA TYR A 197 -5.32 11.25 8.43
C TYR A 197 -4.55 12.56 8.70
N PRO A 198 -5.23 13.71 8.66
CA PRO A 198 -4.58 15.02 8.80
C PRO A 198 -4.02 15.26 10.21
N ASP A 199 -4.52 14.52 11.19
CA ASP A 199 -4.18 14.70 12.59
C ASP A 199 -3.07 13.75 13.05
N ASP A 200 -2.16 14.25 13.90
CA ASP A 200 -1.13 13.46 14.59
C ASP A 200 -0.19 12.66 13.65
N MET A 201 0.28 13.35 12.59
CA MET A 201 1.32 12.87 11.70
C MET A 201 2.69 12.89 12.37
N LYS A 202 3.46 11.80 12.22
CA LYS A 202 4.81 11.68 12.78
C LYS A 202 5.81 11.19 11.73
N HIS A 203 7.10 11.44 11.94
CA HIS A 203 8.13 10.79 11.14
C HIS A 203 8.22 9.31 11.50
N CYS A 204 8.19 8.47 10.47
CA CYS A 204 8.27 7.04 10.62
C CYS A 204 9.61 6.61 11.24
N LEU A 205 9.58 5.73 12.25
CA LEU A 205 10.79 5.22 12.89
C LEU A 205 11.73 4.46 11.93
N GLN A 206 11.14 3.81 10.92
CA GLN A 206 11.84 3.01 9.90
C GLN A 206 12.41 3.84 8.74
N CYS A 207 11.57 4.56 7.98
CA CYS A 207 12.01 5.28 6.77
C CYS A 207 12.26 6.78 6.98
N ALA A 208 11.98 7.30 8.18
CA ALA A 208 12.12 8.72 8.54
C ALA A 208 11.28 9.71 7.71
N ASN A 209 10.36 9.26 6.86
CA ASN A 209 9.41 10.13 6.17
C ASN A 209 8.23 10.48 7.10
N GLU A 210 7.73 11.70 7.00
CA GLU A 210 6.57 12.22 7.74
C GLU A 210 5.27 11.66 7.15
N SER A 211 5.00 10.39 7.44
CA SER A 211 3.85 9.67 6.89
C SER A 211 3.32 8.60 7.85
N TRP A 212 3.71 8.66 9.13
CA TRP A 212 3.34 7.68 10.15
C TRP A 212 2.11 8.14 10.92
N ALA A 213 0.96 7.94 10.29
CA ALA A 213 -0.33 8.43 10.75
C ALA A 213 -1.02 7.45 11.70
N LEU A 214 -1.77 7.96 12.66
CA LEU A 214 -2.68 7.17 13.50
C LEU A 214 -3.95 6.84 12.71
N THR A 215 -4.23 5.55 12.53
CA THR A 215 -5.39 5.07 11.77
C THR A 215 -6.62 4.87 12.65
N ASN A 216 -7.78 4.66 12.03
CA ASN A 216 -9.05 4.40 12.75
C ASN A 216 -9.02 3.16 13.67
N ASN A 217 -8.11 2.22 13.41
CA ASN A 217 -7.91 1.02 14.25
C ASN A 217 -6.96 1.28 15.42
N LEU A 218 -6.60 2.55 15.67
CA LEU A 218 -5.66 3.02 16.69
C LEU A 218 -4.21 2.53 16.52
N ASP A 219 -3.90 1.84 15.42
CA ASP A 219 -2.52 1.55 15.02
C ASP A 219 -1.95 2.72 14.20
N ARG A 220 -0.63 2.96 14.32
CA ARG A 220 0.09 3.85 13.43
C ARG A 220 0.58 3.13 12.18
N VAL A 221 0.39 3.70 11.00
CA VAL A 221 0.83 3.11 9.73
C VAL A 221 1.59 4.13 8.90
N CYS A 222 2.76 3.73 8.40
CA CYS A 222 3.58 4.58 7.53
C CYS A 222 3.15 4.39 6.08
N PHE A 223 2.68 5.45 5.43
CA PHE A 223 2.19 5.37 4.06
C PHE A 223 3.32 5.19 3.03
N VAL A 224 4.55 5.58 3.37
CA VAL A 224 5.71 5.39 2.48
C VAL A 224 6.24 3.95 2.55
N CYS A 225 6.56 3.45 3.75
CA CYS A 225 7.25 2.15 3.89
C CYS A 225 6.41 1.04 4.52
N GLY A 226 5.14 1.29 4.81
CA GLY A 226 4.23 0.33 5.44
C GLY A 226 4.55 0.02 6.90
N TYR A 227 5.55 0.64 7.53
CA TYR A 227 5.88 0.36 8.93
C TYR A 227 4.67 0.60 9.84
N ARG A 228 4.30 -0.42 10.62
CA ARG A 228 3.17 -0.36 11.56
C ARG A 228 3.66 -0.30 12.99
N GLY A 229 3.05 0.58 13.77
CA GLY A 229 3.20 0.64 15.20
C GLY A 229 1.89 0.31 15.89
N ASN A 230 1.86 -0.80 16.63
CA ASN A 230 0.71 -1.13 17.46
C ASN A 230 0.71 -0.28 18.74
N GLN A 231 -0.41 0.34 19.07
CA GLN A 231 -0.55 1.21 20.24
C GLN A 231 -0.25 0.53 21.59
N ASP A 232 -0.47 -0.78 21.69
CA ASP A 232 -0.20 -1.55 22.91
C ASP A 232 1.30 -1.80 23.10
N VAL A 233 2.07 -1.73 22.02
CA VAL A 233 3.53 -1.92 22.02
C VAL A 233 4.27 -0.61 22.21
N PHE A 234 3.73 0.49 21.68
CA PHE A 234 4.38 1.79 21.65
C PHE A 234 3.78 2.77 22.66
N GLY A 235 4.63 3.32 23.51
CA GLY A 235 4.31 4.45 24.37
C GLY A 235 4.83 5.75 23.81
N PHE A 236 4.23 6.87 24.22
CA PHE A 236 4.61 8.22 23.79
C PHE A 236 4.91 9.09 25.01
N ALA A 237 5.99 9.85 24.94
CA ALA A 237 6.40 10.82 25.95
C ALA A 237 6.82 12.14 25.30
N ASP A 238 6.88 13.20 26.10
CA ASP A 238 7.32 14.51 25.65
C ASP A 238 8.83 14.51 25.37
N CYS A 239 9.26 15.22 24.31
CA CYS A 239 10.68 15.34 24.00
C CYS A 239 11.26 16.58 24.71
N PRO A 240 12.24 16.43 25.62
CA PRO A 240 12.85 17.57 26.28
C PRO A 240 13.83 18.34 25.37
N LEU A 241 14.26 17.74 24.24
CA LEU A 241 15.26 18.32 23.35
C LEU A 241 14.66 19.28 22.32
N CYS A 242 13.46 18.98 21.81
CA CYS A 242 12.75 19.82 20.87
C CYS A 242 11.43 20.38 21.42
N GLU A 243 11.11 20.08 22.68
CA GLU A 243 9.95 20.60 23.42
C GLU A 243 8.58 20.23 22.80
N VAL A 244 8.57 19.26 21.88
CA VAL A 244 7.33 18.75 21.28
C VAL A 244 6.78 17.59 22.11
N LYS A 245 5.48 17.66 22.41
CA LYS A 245 4.78 16.71 23.28
C LYS A 245 4.42 15.43 22.56
N GLY A 246 4.48 14.30 23.26
CA GLY A 246 4.06 12.99 22.73
C GLY A 246 4.82 12.53 21.48
N GLU A 247 6.07 12.94 21.31
CA GLU A 247 6.90 12.64 20.13
C GLU A 247 7.96 11.57 20.40
N VAL A 248 8.32 11.32 21.66
CA VAL A 248 9.28 10.27 22.00
C VAL A 248 8.55 8.94 22.05
N VAL A 249 8.83 8.10 21.06
CA VAL A 249 8.29 6.74 21.00
C VAL A 249 9.22 5.81 21.76
N PHE A 250 8.65 4.97 22.62
CA PHE A 250 9.39 3.97 23.38
C PHE A 250 8.61 2.66 23.49
N ASP A 251 9.29 1.60 23.92
CA ASP A 251 8.70 0.29 24.18
C ASP A 251 7.87 0.31 25.47
N ALA A 252 6.54 0.37 25.34
CA ALA A 252 5.62 0.43 26.46
C ALA A 252 5.53 -0.89 27.24
N LEU A 253 5.80 -2.02 26.60
CA LEU A 253 5.72 -3.34 27.25
C LEU A 253 6.88 -3.54 28.23
N ASN A 254 8.04 -2.98 27.90
CA ASN A 254 9.25 -3.18 28.70
C ASN A 254 9.50 -2.10 29.76
N ILE A 255 8.82 -0.94 29.70
CA ILE A 255 9.14 0.21 30.57
C ILE A 255 8.93 -0.11 32.06
N GLY A 256 7.99 -1.00 32.40
CA GLY A 256 7.72 -1.40 33.78
C GLY A 256 8.80 -2.28 34.42
N PHE A 257 9.63 -2.93 33.60
CA PHE A 257 10.69 -3.84 34.05
C PHE A 257 12.07 -3.19 34.11
N ASN A 258 12.21 -1.97 33.59
CA ASN A 258 13.49 -1.26 33.48
C ASN A 258 13.41 0.08 34.23
N GLU A 259 14.55 0.59 34.71
CA GLU A 259 14.60 1.93 35.32
C GLU A 259 14.32 3.03 34.29
N TYR A 260 14.85 2.85 33.08
CA TYR A 260 14.55 3.67 31.91
C TYR A 260 14.65 2.84 30.63
N ILE A 261 13.98 3.30 29.57
CA ILE A 261 14.11 2.77 28.21
C ILE A 261 14.53 3.89 27.28
N ARG A 262 15.35 3.54 26.29
CA ARG A 262 15.74 4.46 25.23
C ARG A 262 14.63 4.57 24.19
N GLY A 263 13.96 5.73 24.16
CA GLY A 263 13.02 6.10 23.11
C GLY A 263 13.67 6.93 22.00
N LYS A 264 12.94 7.13 20.90
CA LYS A 264 13.37 7.96 19.77
C LYS A 264 12.30 9.02 19.50
N CYS A 265 12.71 10.28 19.40
CA CYS A 265 11.82 11.39 19.06
C CYS A 265 11.44 11.34 17.58
N CYS A 266 10.16 11.34 17.25
CA CYS A 266 9.66 11.42 15.88
C CYS A 266 9.85 12.81 15.25
N SER A 267 10.02 13.87 16.02
CA SER A 267 10.25 15.22 15.49
C SER A 267 11.74 15.51 15.25
N CYS A 268 12.55 15.55 16.32
CA CYS A 268 13.97 15.89 16.19
C CYS A 268 14.89 14.69 15.91
N ARG A 269 14.37 13.46 15.92
CA ARG A 269 15.09 12.19 15.64
C ARG A 269 16.17 11.81 16.64
N GLU A 270 16.35 12.59 17.70
CA GLU A 270 17.25 12.28 18.79
C GLU A 270 16.70 11.19 19.70
N PHE A 271 17.61 10.48 20.37
CA PHE A 271 17.25 9.48 21.37
C PHE A 271 17.09 10.12 22.73
N VAL A 272 16.02 9.75 23.44
CA VAL A 272 15.68 10.26 24.76
C VAL A 272 15.46 9.07 25.68
N ASN A 273 16.07 9.06 26.86
CA ASN A 273 15.76 8.06 27.87
C ASN A 273 14.44 8.45 28.54
N VAL A 274 13.57 7.47 28.74
CA VAL A 274 12.23 7.64 29.29
C VAL A 274 12.09 6.70 30.48
N SER A 275 11.46 7.14 31.55
CA SER A 275 11.19 6.34 32.76
C SER A 275 9.71 6.37 33.12
N LYS A 276 9.21 5.29 33.73
CA LYS A 276 7.86 5.22 34.29
C LYS A 276 7.90 5.34 35.81
N CYS A 277 7.13 6.26 36.36
CA CYS A 277 7.02 6.46 37.79
C CYS A 277 6.35 5.26 38.46
N LYS A 278 6.97 4.71 39.52
CA LYS A 278 6.45 3.53 40.24
C LYS A 278 5.21 3.82 41.10
N ILE A 279 4.88 5.09 41.33
CA ILE A 279 3.79 5.51 42.23
C ILE A 279 2.52 5.81 41.44
N CYS A 280 2.62 6.64 40.40
CA CYS A 280 1.46 7.11 39.63
C CYS A 280 1.42 6.60 38.19
N ASP A 281 2.35 5.72 37.80
CA ASP A 281 2.48 5.15 36.46
C ASP A 281 2.72 6.15 35.31
N GLN A 282 2.89 7.45 35.60
CA GLN A 282 3.21 8.45 34.59
C GLN A 282 4.58 8.23 33.97
N VAL A 283 4.69 8.54 32.69
CA VAL A 283 5.91 8.40 31.90
C VAL A 283 6.51 9.79 31.64
N SER A 284 7.81 9.94 31.88
CA SER A 284 8.54 11.20 31.68
C SER A 284 9.96 10.95 31.18
N PRO A 285 10.61 11.96 30.55
CA PRO A 285 12.02 11.88 30.21
C PRO A 285 12.89 11.64 31.46
N HIS A 286 13.79 10.67 31.41
CA HIS A 286 14.75 10.40 32.47
C HIS A 286 15.93 11.38 32.40
N PRO A 287 16.42 11.95 33.51
CA PRO A 287 16.09 11.64 34.91
C PRO A 287 15.03 12.56 35.54
N GLN A 288 14.19 13.24 34.76
CA GLN A 288 13.21 14.17 35.33
C GLN A 288 12.25 13.43 36.26
N THR A 289 12.19 13.91 37.50
CA THR A 289 11.27 13.44 38.53
C THR A 289 9.82 13.66 38.10
N CYS A 290 8.95 12.71 38.44
CA CYS A 290 7.52 12.86 38.21
C CYS A 290 6.97 13.99 39.09
N ASP A 291 6.62 15.12 38.46
CA ASP A 291 6.07 16.31 39.13
C ASP A 291 4.81 16.01 39.95
N SER A 292 4.05 14.98 39.56
CA SER A 292 2.82 14.55 40.25
C SER A 292 3.06 13.79 41.56
N CYS A 293 4.32 13.43 41.88
CA CYS A 293 4.69 12.66 43.08
C CYS A 293 5.65 13.42 44.01
N ILE A 294 5.81 14.73 43.81
CA ILE A 294 6.61 15.64 44.66
C ILE A 294 5.74 16.18 45.80
#